data_AF-A0A817KP15-F1
#
_entry.id   AF-A0A817KP15-F1
#
_cell.length_a   1.000
_cell.length_b   1.000
_cell.length_c   1.000
_cell.angle_alpha   90.00
_cell.angle_beta   90.00
_cell.angle_gamma   90.00
#
_symmetry.space_group_name_H-M   'P 1'
#
loop_
_entity.id
_entity.type
_entity.pdbx_description
1 polymer ?
#
loop_
_entity_poly.entity_id
_entity_poly.type
_entity_poly.pdbx_seq_one_letter_code
_entity_poly.pdbx_strand_id
1 'polypeptide(L)'
;MVSHSAYYACRVCEMEGTYNELDNTCTYPWYIFEHTNPRFRTRKNFEKCLQEVDHLKSMGRKKINVRGIKDVSPLNQLIFMPSQTLYDYFHLCLEGHTRALIKAWNDIHGGTSLETLQVINKFDEFLSSINYPHSLHRKVKDFRRFNNWKASQLRLFLLYLALPFLLFFSCYFPPLLVYHFSLFSIYIRTLCKFDDRQHVYDVRPFIENHLRRFSEFYESKELLSTHCQYHLWEQVVRHGSLSATRYD
;
A
#
# COMPACT_ATOMS: atom_id res chain seq x y z
N MET A 1 15.24 -1.90 -15.06
CA MET A 1 14.77 -2.10 -13.67
C MET A 1 15.24 -3.49 -13.25
N VAL A 2 15.92 -3.63 -12.10
CA VAL A 2 16.40 -4.94 -11.60
C VAL A 2 15.21 -5.89 -11.48
N SER A 3 15.33 -7.10 -12.03
CA SER A 3 14.28 -8.12 -11.84
C SER A 3 14.39 -8.64 -10.42
N HIS A 4 13.41 -8.31 -9.57
CA HIS A 4 13.33 -8.84 -8.21
C HIS A 4 12.65 -10.21 -8.18
N SER A 5 13.06 -11.10 -7.27
CA SER A 5 12.29 -12.32 -6.96
C SER A 5 11.10 -12.00 -6.07
N ALA A 6 10.05 -12.80 -6.18
CA ALA A 6 8.84 -12.63 -5.38
C ALA A 6 9.08 -12.83 -3.87
N TYR A 7 10.15 -13.53 -3.47
CA TYR A 7 10.50 -13.75 -2.06
C TYR A 7 11.16 -12.53 -1.41
N TYR A 8 11.99 -11.77 -2.13
CA TYR A 8 12.65 -10.58 -1.58
C TYR A 8 12.28 -9.35 -2.41
N ALA A 9 10.99 -9.14 -2.62
CA ALA A 9 10.50 -8.09 -3.52
C ALA A 9 10.50 -6.70 -2.87
N CYS A 10 10.53 -6.62 -1.54
CA CYS A 10 10.72 -5.33 -0.87
C CYS A 10 12.09 -4.78 -1.24
N ARG A 11 12.10 -3.54 -1.75
CA ARG A 11 13.34 -2.85 -2.07
C ARG A 11 13.96 -2.16 -0.87
N VAL A 12 13.20 -1.87 0.19
CA VAL A 12 13.70 -1.16 1.38
C VAL A 12 14.21 -2.10 2.47
N CYS A 13 13.66 -3.30 2.59
CA CYS A 13 14.14 -4.31 3.54
C CYS A 13 14.34 -5.68 2.88
N GLU A 14 15.01 -6.58 3.60
CA GLU A 14 15.31 -7.95 3.19
C GLU A 14 14.26 -8.95 3.73
N MET A 15 13.03 -8.50 4.00
CA MET A 15 11.94 -9.39 4.39
C MET A 15 11.72 -10.44 3.31
N GLU A 16 11.72 -11.71 3.74
CA GLU A 16 11.37 -12.84 2.89
C GLU A 16 9.85 -13.04 2.92
N GLY A 17 9.24 -13.06 1.73
CA GLY A 17 7.84 -13.33 1.54
C GLY A 17 7.53 -14.82 1.58
N THR A 18 6.34 -15.16 2.05
CA THR A 18 5.84 -16.53 2.13
C THR A 18 5.02 -16.83 0.89
N TYR A 19 5.44 -17.81 0.09
CA TYR A 19 4.70 -18.26 -1.08
C TYR A 19 3.58 -19.23 -0.67
N ASN A 20 2.37 -18.94 -1.11
CA ASN A 20 1.23 -19.83 -0.98
C ASN A 20 0.98 -20.52 -2.33
N GLU A 21 1.16 -21.84 -2.36
CA GLU A 21 1.01 -22.66 -3.56
C GLU A 21 -0.43 -22.76 -4.07
N LEU A 22 -1.42 -22.73 -3.17
CA LEU A 22 -2.84 -22.85 -3.54
C LEU A 22 -3.29 -21.71 -4.44
N ASP A 23 -2.79 -20.51 -4.15
CA ASP A 23 -3.23 -19.28 -4.82
C ASP A 23 -2.13 -18.62 -5.67
N ASN A 24 -0.99 -19.29 -5.84
CA ASN A 24 0.18 -18.78 -6.55
C ASN A 24 0.56 -17.34 -6.17
N THR A 25 0.47 -17.02 -4.88
CA THR A 25 0.64 -15.65 -4.37
C THR A 25 1.74 -15.61 -3.31
N CYS A 26 2.62 -14.62 -3.40
CA CYS A 26 3.58 -14.35 -2.33
C CYS A 26 3.04 -13.26 -1.39
N THR A 27 3.10 -13.54 -0.08
CA THR A 27 2.59 -12.68 0.98
C THR A 27 3.71 -12.22 1.90
N TYR A 28 3.47 -11.11 2.60
CA TYR A 28 4.42 -10.43 3.46
C TYR A 28 3.74 -10.10 4.81
N PRO A 29 3.43 -11.13 5.63
CA PRO A 29 2.70 -10.92 6.87
C PRO A 29 3.45 -10.05 7.88
N TRP A 30 2.76 -9.09 8.49
CA TRP A 30 3.32 -8.17 9.47
C TRP A 30 3.94 -8.89 10.66
N TYR A 31 3.30 -9.98 11.14
CA TYR A 31 3.86 -10.74 12.25
C TYR A 31 5.26 -11.28 11.91
N ILE A 32 5.52 -11.75 10.69
CA ILE A 32 6.87 -12.20 10.28
C ILE A 32 7.83 -11.01 10.30
N PHE A 33 7.41 -9.86 9.78
CA PHE A 33 8.24 -8.65 9.78
C PHE A 33 8.62 -8.23 11.20
N GLU A 34 7.67 -8.20 12.13
CA GLU A 34 7.86 -7.80 13.52
C GLU A 34 8.77 -8.78 14.28
N HIS A 35 8.60 -10.09 14.08
CA HIS A 35 9.38 -11.11 14.78
C HIS A 35 10.79 -11.28 14.21
N THR A 36 10.95 -11.20 12.89
CA THR A 36 12.25 -11.39 12.23
C THR A 36 13.09 -10.11 12.23
N ASN A 37 12.44 -8.94 12.39
CA ASN A 37 13.05 -7.62 12.30
C ASN A 37 14.05 -7.53 11.12
N PRO A 38 13.55 -7.67 9.88
CA PRO A 38 14.40 -7.92 8.73
C PRO A 38 15.33 -6.75 8.49
N ARG A 39 16.54 -7.07 8.05
CA ARG A 39 17.57 -6.09 7.77
C ARG A 39 17.09 -5.09 6.71
N PHE A 40 17.29 -3.80 6.96
CA PHE A 40 17.08 -2.76 5.96
C PHE A 40 18.18 -2.78 4.89
N ARG A 41 17.78 -2.54 3.65
CA ARG A 41 18.71 -2.34 2.54
C ARG A 41 19.38 -0.99 2.67
N THR A 42 20.68 -1.02 2.54
CA THR A 42 21.61 0.11 2.55
C THR A 42 22.32 0.13 1.20
N ARG A 43 22.96 1.24 0.85
CA ARG A 43 23.81 1.27 -0.34
C ARG A 43 24.90 0.19 -0.29
N LYS A 44 25.55 0.04 0.87
CA LYS A 44 26.67 -0.89 1.06
C LYS A 44 26.27 -2.36 0.91
N ASN A 45 25.15 -2.81 1.48
CA ASN A 45 24.71 -4.21 1.28
C ASN A 45 24.15 -4.43 -0.13
N PHE A 46 23.48 -3.44 -0.73
CA PHE A 46 23.00 -3.56 -2.10
C PHE A 46 24.15 -3.71 -3.11
N GLU A 47 25.21 -2.89 -2.99
CA GLU A 47 26.42 -2.99 -3.83
C GLU A 47 27.11 -4.36 -3.68
N LYS A 48 27.18 -4.89 -2.45
CA LYS A 48 27.69 -6.26 -2.22
C LYS A 48 26.86 -7.33 -2.93
N CYS A 49 25.53 -7.22 -2.86
CA CYS A 49 24.66 -8.15 -3.57
C CYS A 49 24.83 -8.05 -5.09
N LEU A 50 25.05 -6.86 -5.65
CA LEU A 50 25.34 -6.69 -7.08
C LEU A 50 26.67 -7.37 -7.48
N GLN A 51 27.73 -7.17 -6.68
CA GLN A 51 29.04 -7.81 -6.91
C GLN A 51 28.92 -9.34 -6.87
N GLU A 52 28.12 -9.88 -5.94
CA GLU A 52 27.86 -11.31 -5.85
C GLU A 52 27.10 -11.84 -7.07
N VAL A 53 26.10 -11.09 -7.56
CA VAL A 53 25.37 -11.44 -8.79
C VAL A 53 26.31 -11.47 -10.00
N ASP A 54 27.15 -10.45 -10.19
CA ASP A 54 28.12 -10.40 -11.29
C ASP A 54 29.14 -11.55 -11.20
N HIS A 55 29.62 -11.87 -10.00
CA HIS A 55 30.52 -13.00 -9.76
C HIS A 55 29.84 -14.33 -10.13
N LEU A 56 28.63 -14.60 -9.64
CA LEU A 56 27.86 -15.79 -9.99
C LEU A 56 27.62 -15.90 -11.50
N LYS A 57 27.39 -14.78 -12.18
CA LYS A 57 27.20 -14.70 -13.63
C LYS A 57 28.49 -15.03 -14.38
N SER A 58 29.64 -14.52 -13.94
CA SER A 58 30.95 -14.87 -14.53
C SER A 58 31.30 -16.36 -14.39
N MET A 59 30.77 -17.03 -13.37
CA MET A 59 30.89 -18.49 -13.18
C MET A 59 29.89 -19.31 -14.01
N GLY A 60 29.10 -18.67 -14.88
CA GLY A 60 28.14 -19.36 -15.76
C GLY A 60 26.87 -19.84 -15.07
N ARG A 61 26.54 -19.36 -13.87
CA ARG A 61 25.27 -19.70 -13.19
C ARG A 61 24.08 -19.13 -13.97
N LYS A 62 23.16 -20.00 -14.41
CA LYS A 62 21.96 -19.61 -15.17
C LYS A 62 20.81 -19.05 -14.32
N LYS A 63 20.69 -19.48 -13.06
CA LYS A 63 19.65 -19.02 -12.12
C LYS A 63 20.34 -18.31 -10.95
N ILE A 64 20.22 -16.98 -10.91
CA ILE A 64 20.83 -16.14 -9.88
C ILE A 64 19.71 -15.40 -9.15
N ASN A 65 19.80 -15.37 -7.82
CA ASN A 65 18.88 -14.63 -6.96
C ASN A 65 19.62 -14.33 -5.65
N VAL A 66 20.24 -13.17 -5.56
CA VAL A 66 20.93 -12.71 -4.35
C VAL A 66 20.01 -11.72 -3.65
N ARG A 67 19.31 -12.19 -2.60
CA ARG A 67 18.36 -11.38 -1.81
C ARG A 67 17.38 -10.61 -2.69
N GLY A 68 16.83 -11.27 -3.72
CA GLY A 68 15.91 -10.66 -4.67
C GLY A 68 16.54 -10.24 -5.98
N ILE A 69 17.82 -9.89 -6.01
CA ILE A 69 18.48 -9.39 -7.22
C ILE A 69 18.79 -10.55 -8.18
N LYS A 70 18.17 -10.54 -9.36
CA LYS A 70 18.41 -11.57 -10.40
C LYS A 70 19.46 -11.17 -11.43
N ASP A 71 19.65 -9.87 -11.66
CA ASP A 71 20.63 -9.36 -12.61
C ASP A 71 21.04 -7.92 -12.28
N VAL A 72 22.18 -7.50 -12.80
CA VAL A 72 22.69 -6.13 -12.70
C VAL A 72 22.18 -5.31 -13.89
N SER A 73 21.59 -4.16 -13.60
CA SER A 73 21.09 -3.22 -14.61
C SER A 73 22.07 -2.06 -14.77
N PRO A 74 22.28 -1.51 -15.98
CA PRO A 74 23.06 -0.28 -16.16
C PRO A 74 22.56 0.89 -15.30
N LEU A 75 21.25 0.93 -14.99
CA LEU A 75 20.68 1.93 -14.09
C LEU A 75 21.29 1.91 -12.68
N ASN A 76 21.82 0.77 -12.22
CA ASN A 76 22.46 0.68 -10.91
C ASN A 76 23.75 1.53 -10.82
N GLN A 77 24.29 1.99 -11.96
CA GLN A 77 25.40 2.94 -12.01
C GLN A 77 24.93 4.39 -11.85
N LEU A 78 23.65 4.67 -12.10
CA LEU A 78 23.07 6.02 -12.09
C LEU A 78 22.21 6.29 -10.84
N ILE A 79 21.57 5.26 -10.29
CA ILE A 79 20.68 5.36 -9.14
C ILE A 79 21.06 4.37 -8.04
N PHE A 80 21.02 4.84 -6.80
CA PHE A 80 21.29 4.05 -5.59
C PHE A 80 20.00 3.49 -5.01
N MET A 81 19.87 2.17 -5.02
CA MET A 81 18.79 1.47 -4.33
C MET A 81 19.16 1.22 -2.86
N PRO A 82 18.21 1.34 -1.91
CA PRO A 82 16.84 1.85 -2.09
C PRO A 82 16.70 3.37 -2.05
N SER A 83 17.74 4.11 -1.66
CA SER A 83 17.61 5.53 -1.27
C SER A 83 17.18 6.49 -2.38
N GLN A 84 17.25 6.08 -3.63
CA GLN A 84 16.86 6.90 -4.79
C GLN A 84 15.75 6.25 -5.63
N THR A 85 15.07 5.24 -5.08
CA THR A 85 13.86 4.68 -5.69
C THR A 85 12.68 4.84 -4.74
N LEU A 86 11.68 5.56 -5.22
CA LEU A 86 10.51 5.95 -4.43
C LEU A 86 9.32 5.04 -4.73
N TYR A 87 8.51 4.79 -3.72
CA TYR A 87 7.30 4.02 -3.81
C TYR A 87 6.33 5.01 -4.38
N ASP A 88 5.82 4.68 -5.55
CA ASP A 88 4.82 5.52 -6.14
C ASP A 88 3.54 5.41 -5.33
N TYR A 89 3.18 6.52 -4.68
CA TYR A 89 1.97 6.63 -3.86
C TYR A 89 0.72 6.27 -4.66
N PHE A 90 0.66 6.64 -5.94
CA PHE A 90 -0.49 6.36 -6.78
C PHE A 90 -0.73 4.87 -6.95
N HIS A 91 0.27 4.11 -7.39
CA HIS A 91 0.10 2.67 -7.56
C HIS A 91 0.04 1.91 -6.22
N LEU A 92 0.84 2.32 -5.24
CA LEU A 92 0.94 1.61 -3.98
C LEU A 92 -0.28 1.83 -3.07
N CYS A 93 -0.62 3.08 -2.78
CA CYS A 93 -1.61 3.42 -1.77
C CYS A 93 -3.02 3.49 -2.35
N LEU A 94 -3.17 4.08 -3.54
CA LEU A 94 -4.48 4.30 -4.14
C LEU A 94 -4.94 3.05 -4.88
N GLU A 95 -4.26 2.72 -5.98
CA GLU A 95 -4.66 1.62 -6.88
C GLU A 95 -4.46 0.25 -6.24
N GLY A 96 -3.40 0.06 -5.46
CA GLY A 96 -3.12 -1.17 -4.72
C GLY A 96 -3.96 -1.27 -3.45
N HIS A 97 -3.58 -0.53 -2.43
CA HIS A 97 -4.13 -0.71 -1.08
C HIS A 97 -5.58 -0.25 -0.95
N THR A 98 -5.89 1.01 -1.27
CA THR A 98 -7.25 1.57 -1.08
C THR A 98 -8.30 0.81 -1.89
N ARG A 99 -7.99 0.45 -3.14
CA ARG A 99 -8.88 -0.38 -3.96
C ARG A 99 -9.11 -1.75 -3.32
N ALA A 100 -8.08 -2.39 -2.79
CA ALA A 100 -8.21 -3.67 -2.09
C ALA A 100 -9.08 -3.55 -0.84
N LEU A 101 -8.96 -2.44 -0.08
CA LEU A 101 -9.84 -2.16 1.06
C LEU A 101 -11.30 -2.02 0.63
N ILE A 102 -11.59 -1.22 -0.41
CA ILE A 102 -12.96 -1.05 -0.91
C ILE A 102 -13.52 -2.38 -1.41
N LYS A 103 -12.70 -3.20 -2.09
CA LYS A 103 -13.08 -4.55 -2.49
C LYS A 103 -13.46 -5.39 -1.27
N ALA A 104 -12.64 -5.42 -0.23
CA ALA A 104 -12.94 -6.15 1.00
C ALA A 104 -14.25 -5.65 1.64
N TRP A 105 -14.48 -4.34 1.67
CA TRP A 105 -15.75 -3.77 2.18
C TRP A 105 -16.97 -4.17 1.35
N ASN A 106 -16.82 -4.22 0.02
CA ASN A 106 -17.86 -4.71 -0.86
C ASN A 106 -18.11 -6.21 -0.65
N ASP A 107 -17.04 -6.99 -0.44
CA ASP A 107 -17.10 -8.44 -0.26
C ASP A 107 -17.71 -8.84 1.10
N ILE A 108 -17.69 -7.98 2.12
CA ILE A 108 -18.50 -8.15 3.35
C ILE A 108 -19.98 -8.28 3.00
N HIS A 109 -20.42 -7.57 1.96
CA HIS A 109 -21.77 -7.67 1.42
C HIS A 109 -21.84 -8.62 0.23
N GLY A 110 -20.81 -9.42 -0.04
CA GLY A 110 -20.60 -10.23 -1.24
C GLY A 110 -21.68 -11.28 -1.46
N GLY A 111 -22.79 -10.86 -2.07
CA GLY A 111 -23.93 -11.69 -2.42
C GLY A 111 -24.82 -10.98 -3.43
N THR A 112 -25.71 -11.73 -4.07
CA THR A 112 -26.74 -11.18 -4.94
C THR A 112 -28.10 -11.10 -4.24
N SER A 113 -28.10 -11.18 -2.90
CA SER A 113 -29.32 -11.06 -2.12
C SER A 113 -29.92 -9.67 -2.29
N LEU A 114 -31.24 -9.58 -2.18
CA LEU A 114 -31.95 -8.31 -2.24
C LEU A 114 -31.45 -7.34 -1.15
N GLU A 115 -31.16 -7.87 0.04
CA GLU A 115 -30.63 -7.10 1.17
C GLU A 115 -29.26 -6.48 0.85
N THR A 116 -28.33 -7.25 0.27
CA THR A 116 -27.05 -6.71 -0.20
C THR A 116 -27.26 -5.58 -1.20
N LEU A 117 -28.10 -5.81 -2.21
CA LEU A 117 -28.34 -4.81 -3.26
C LEU A 117 -28.94 -3.53 -2.69
N GLN A 118 -29.81 -3.63 -1.69
CA GLN A 118 -30.37 -2.47 -0.99
C GLN A 118 -29.30 -1.69 -0.21
N VAL A 119 -28.41 -2.38 0.51
CA VAL A 119 -27.30 -1.73 1.24
C VAL A 119 -26.38 -0.99 0.26
N ILE A 120 -26.00 -1.67 -0.81
CA ILE A 120 -25.12 -1.10 -1.82
C ILE A 120 -25.78 0.07 -2.58
N ASN A 121 -27.09 0.01 -2.83
CA ASN A 121 -27.82 1.15 -3.40
C ASN A 121 -27.80 2.36 -2.46
N LYS A 122 -27.94 2.16 -1.13
CA LYS A 122 -27.78 3.25 -0.16
C LYS A 122 -26.38 3.86 -0.21
N PHE A 123 -25.34 3.05 -0.43
CA PHE A 123 -23.97 3.55 -0.60
C PHE A 123 -23.86 4.43 -1.84
N ASP A 124 -24.42 3.99 -2.98
CA ASP A 124 -24.45 4.74 -4.23
C ASP A 124 -25.23 6.07 -4.09
N GLU A 125 -26.38 6.05 -3.42
CA GLU A 125 -27.19 7.23 -3.12
C GLU A 125 -26.44 8.24 -2.26
N PHE A 126 -25.79 7.77 -1.19
CA PHE A 126 -24.96 8.62 -0.33
C PHE A 126 -23.85 9.28 -1.15
N LEU A 127 -23.07 8.52 -1.92
CA LEU A 127 -21.97 9.07 -2.71
C LEU A 127 -22.44 10.08 -3.78
N SER A 128 -23.62 9.84 -4.35
CA SER A 128 -24.26 10.73 -5.33
C SER A 128 -24.81 12.01 -4.71
N SER A 129 -25.21 11.97 -3.44
CA SER A 129 -25.72 13.13 -2.70
C SER A 129 -24.65 14.15 -2.29
N ILE A 130 -23.35 13.77 -2.36
CA ILE A 130 -22.25 14.62 -1.92
C ILE A 130 -22.09 15.82 -2.86
N ASN A 131 -22.14 17.01 -2.27
CA ASN A 131 -21.82 18.27 -2.94
C ASN A 131 -20.31 18.52 -2.91
N TYR A 132 -19.66 18.30 -4.04
CA TYR A 132 -18.22 18.52 -4.19
C TYR A 132 -17.91 19.99 -4.49
N PRO A 133 -16.84 20.58 -3.89
CA PRO A 133 -16.34 21.88 -4.29
C PRO A 133 -16.06 21.97 -5.80
N HIS A 134 -16.28 23.14 -6.39
CA HIS A 134 -16.08 23.37 -7.83
C HIS A 134 -14.64 23.10 -8.31
N SER A 135 -13.65 23.17 -7.42
CA SER A 135 -12.24 22.85 -7.72
C SER A 135 -11.99 21.35 -7.95
N LEU A 136 -12.90 20.47 -7.56
CA LEU A 136 -12.74 19.02 -7.76
C LEU A 136 -13.28 18.61 -9.13
N HIS A 137 -12.37 18.42 -10.08
CA HIS A 137 -12.71 17.99 -11.45
C HIS A 137 -13.27 16.57 -11.58
N ARG A 138 -13.10 15.73 -10.56
CA ARG A 138 -13.56 14.32 -10.59
C ARG A 138 -14.28 13.97 -9.30
N LYS A 139 -15.51 13.50 -9.45
CA LYS A 139 -16.36 13.02 -8.37
C LYS A 139 -16.20 11.52 -8.19
N VAL A 140 -16.43 11.02 -6.98
CA VAL A 140 -16.52 9.57 -6.77
C VAL A 140 -17.80 9.07 -7.44
N LYS A 141 -17.71 7.92 -8.13
CA LYS A 141 -18.84 7.28 -8.81
C LYS A 141 -19.53 6.31 -7.85
N ASP A 142 -20.54 5.61 -8.33
CA ASP A 142 -21.15 4.45 -7.70
C ASP A 142 -20.11 3.55 -7.03
N PHE A 143 -20.36 3.22 -5.76
CA PHE A 143 -19.60 2.27 -4.96
C PHE A 143 -19.51 0.92 -5.69
N ARG A 144 -20.61 0.45 -6.29
CA ARG A 144 -20.64 -0.78 -7.11
C ARG A 144 -19.59 -0.82 -8.22
N ARG A 145 -19.21 0.35 -8.73
CA ARG A 145 -18.29 0.49 -9.85
C ARG A 145 -16.90 0.92 -9.38
N PHE A 146 -16.55 0.68 -8.11
CA PHE A 146 -15.26 1.06 -7.53
C PHE A 146 -14.06 0.56 -8.35
N ASN A 147 -14.16 -0.63 -8.96
CA ASN A 147 -13.13 -1.18 -9.86
C ASN A 147 -12.78 -0.26 -11.03
N ASN A 148 -13.72 0.60 -11.46
CA ASN A 148 -13.52 1.56 -12.55
C ASN A 148 -13.13 2.96 -12.07
N TRP A 149 -12.99 3.17 -10.77
CA TRP A 149 -12.55 4.46 -10.24
C TRP A 149 -11.09 4.69 -10.63
N LYS A 150 -10.76 5.90 -11.08
CA LYS A 150 -9.38 6.31 -11.34
C LYS A 150 -8.68 6.64 -10.03
N ALA A 151 -7.34 6.59 -10.01
CA ALA A 151 -6.54 6.96 -8.84
C ALA A 151 -6.94 8.31 -8.19
N SER A 152 -7.29 9.33 -8.98
CA SER A 152 -7.78 10.61 -8.45
C SER A 152 -9.08 10.49 -7.62
N GLN A 153 -9.98 9.58 -8.03
CA GLN A 153 -11.22 9.31 -7.31
C GLN A 153 -10.95 8.47 -6.06
N LEU A 154 -10.03 7.50 -6.14
CA LEU A 154 -9.55 6.75 -4.98
C LEU A 154 -8.87 7.66 -3.95
N ARG A 155 -8.10 8.65 -4.40
CA ARG A 155 -7.49 9.68 -3.54
C ARG A 155 -8.56 10.52 -2.84
N LEU A 156 -9.54 11.02 -3.60
CA LEU A 156 -10.65 11.79 -3.04
C LEU A 156 -11.40 10.96 -2.00
N PHE A 157 -11.68 9.70 -2.30
CA PHE A 157 -12.34 8.79 -1.39
C PHE A 157 -11.50 8.55 -0.13
N LEU A 158 -10.25 8.10 -0.26
CA LEU A 158 -9.34 7.81 0.86
C LEU A 158 -9.17 8.98 1.82
N LEU A 159 -8.93 10.18 1.27
CA LEU A 159 -8.53 11.34 2.08
C LEU A 159 -9.71 12.10 2.68
N TYR A 160 -10.91 12.01 2.07
CA TYR A 160 -12.02 12.90 2.43
C TYR A 160 -13.34 12.17 2.67
N LEU A 161 -13.66 11.12 1.91
CA LEU A 161 -15.01 10.54 1.95
C LEU A 161 -15.11 9.25 2.76
N ALA A 162 -14.04 8.45 2.79
CA ALA A 162 -14.08 7.10 3.32
C ALA A 162 -14.41 7.06 4.82
N LEU A 163 -13.86 7.99 5.61
CA LEU A 163 -14.18 8.06 7.05
C LEU A 163 -15.64 8.47 7.31
N PRO A 164 -16.17 9.59 6.76
CA PRO A 164 -17.59 9.91 6.86
C PRO A 164 -18.51 8.79 6.37
N PHE A 165 -18.15 8.15 5.24
CA PHE A 165 -18.88 7.03 4.67
C PHE A 165 -18.96 5.85 5.64
N LEU A 166 -17.82 5.42 6.20
CA LEU A 166 -17.76 4.31 7.15
C LEU A 166 -18.49 4.63 8.46
N LEU A 167 -18.46 5.87 8.93
CA LEU A 167 -19.21 6.30 10.12
C LEU A 167 -20.72 6.27 9.87
N PHE A 168 -21.17 6.84 8.76
CA PHE A 168 -22.58 6.89 8.39
C PHE A 168 -23.18 5.49 8.20
N PHE A 169 -22.41 4.57 7.63
CA PHE A 169 -22.81 3.18 7.40
C PHE A 169 -22.23 2.19 8.41
N SER A 170 -21.83 2.65 9.59
CA SER A 170 -21.19 1.83 10.62
C SER A 170 -21.98 0.59 11.03
N CYS A 171 -23.31 0.61 10.94
CA CYS A 171 -24.17 -0.56 11.19
C CYS A 171 -24.02 -1.69 10.15
N TYR A 172 -23.46 -1.38 8.98
CA TYR A 172 -23.20 -2.34 7.90
C TYR A 172 -21.76 -2.86 7.91
N PHE A 173 -20.91 -2.36 8.80
CA PHE A 173 -19.51 -2.74 8.89
C PHE A 173 -19.16 -3.34 10.25
N PRO A 174 -18.09 -4.16 10.35
CA PRO A 174 -17.58 -4.63 11.63
C PRO A 174 -17.26 -3.45 12.56
N PRO A 175 -17.60 -3.51 13.87
CA PRO A 175 -17.51 -2.38 14.79
C PRO A 175 -16.14 -1.69 14.86
N LEU A 176 -15.05 -2.44 14.65
CA LEU A 176 -13.68 -1.92 14.71
C LEU A 176 -13.09 -1.55 13.33
N LEU A 177 -13.83 -1.76 12.24
CA LEU A 177 -13.35 -1.45 10.88
C LEU A 177 -13.07 0.06 10.73
N VAL A 178 -13.95 0.90 11.27
CA VAL A 178 -13.80 2.36 11.19
C VAL A 178 -12.54 2.82 11.92
N TYR A 179 -12.31 2.29 13.13
CA TYR A 179 -11.09 2.53 13.89
C TYR A 179 -9.86 2.08 13.10
N HIS A 180 -9.88 0.85 12.58
CA HIS A 180 -8.77 0.29 11.83
C HIS A 180 -8.41 1.10 10.57
N PHE A 181 -9.42 1.54 9.82
CA PHE A 181 -9.23 2.39 8.65
C PHE A 181 -8.78 3.81 9.03
N SER A 182 -9.25 4.35 10.16
CA SER A 182 -8.85 5.68 10.62
C SER A 182 -7.35 5.79 10.86
N LEU A 183 -6.72 4.74 11.37
CA LEU A 183 -5.26 4.68 11.55
C LEU A 183 -4.54 4.88 10.20
N PHE A 184 -4.97 4.14 9.17
CA PHE A 184 -4.41 4.24 7.83
C PHE A 184 -4.70 5.60 7.17
N SER A 185 -5.92 6.11 7.30
CA SER A 185 -6.32 7.40 6.73
C SER A 185 -5.53 8.56 7.34
N ILE A 186 -5.38 8.59 8.67
CA ILE A 186 -4.58 9.59 9.38
C ILE A 186 -3.11 9.51 8.96
N TYR A 187 -2.55 8.29 8.90
CA TYR A 187 -1.19 8.05 8.43
C TYR A 187 -0.96 8.64 7.04
N ILE A 188 -1.75 8.21 6.04
CA ILE A 188 -1.58 8.67 4.66
C ILE A 188 -1.84 10.17 4.51
N ARG A 189 -2.84 10.72 5.20
CA ARG A 189 -3.15 12.16 5.14
C ARG A 189 -1.97 12.99 5.65
N THR A 190 -1.38 12.58 6.77
CA THR A 190 -0.20 13.21 7.36
C THR A 190 1.00 13.11 6.42
N LEU A 191 1.22 11.94 5.79
CA LEU A 191 2.29 11.78 4.81
C LEU A 191 2.09 12.60 3.52
N CYS A 192 0.84 12.95 3.18
CA CYS A 192 0.53 13.83 2.06
C CYS A 192 0.74 15.31 2.41
N LYS A 193 0.44 15.71 3.66
CA LYS A 193 0.56 17.09 4.13
C LYS A 193 0.87 17.12 5.62
N PHE A 194 1.98 17.78 5.96
CA PHE A 194 2.47 18.00 7.32
C PHE A 194 3.20 19.34 7.36
N ASP A 195 3.12 20.03 8.49
CA ASP A 195 3.85 21.29 8.71
C ASP A 195 5.28 21.04 9.19
N ASP A 196 5.46 20.04 10.04
CA ASP A 196 6.77 19.62 10.55
C ASP A 196 6.97 18.10 10.40
N ARG A 197 8.24 17.69 10.23
CA ARG A 197 8.63 16.29 10.12
C ARG A 197 8.31 15.48 11.38
N GLN A 198 8.21 16.11 12.56
CA GLN A 198 7.81 15.39 13.78
C GLN A 198 6.44 14.70 13.62
N HIS A 199 5.49 15.35 12.95
CA HIS A 199 4.18 14.74 12.67
C HIS A 199 4.30 13.42 11.87
N VAL A 200 5.28 13.32 10.96
CA VAL A 200 5.54 12.10 10.19
C VAL A 200 6.04 10.96 11.09
N TYR A 201 6.86 11.27 12.08
CA TYR A 201 7.30 10.31 13.08
C TYR A 201 6.15 9.90 14.02
N ASP A 202 5.32 10.84 14.44
CA ASP A 202 4.22 10.61 15.38
C ASP A 202 3.13 9.68 14.84
N VAL A 203 2.96 9.64 13.50
CA VAL A 203 2.00 8.73 12.85
C VAL A 203 2.57 7.35 12.53
N ARG A 204 3.85 7.08 12.80
CA ARG A 204 4.44 5.75 12.58
C ARG A 204 3.71 4.63 13.36
N PRO A 205 3.36 4.79 14.66
CA PRO A 205 2.61 3.77 15.38
C PRO A 205 1.24 3.46 14.77
N PHE A 206 0.66 4.40 14.01
CA PHE A 206 -0.66 4.22 13.38
C PHE A 206 -0.57 3.18 12.26
N ILE A 207 0.47 3.26 11.40
CA ILE A 207 0.65 2.27 10.36
C ILE A 207 1.09 0.91 10.94
N GLU A 208 1.92 0.89 11.98
CA GLU A 208 2.29 -0.37 12.65
C GLU A 208 1.07 -1.07 13.24
N ASN A 209 0.17 -0.33 13.91
CA ASN A 209 -1.05 -0.90 14.47
C ASN A 209 -2.05 -1.33 13.40
N HIS A 210 -2.16 -0.58 12.29
CA HIS A 210 -2.95 -0.97 11.13
C HIS A 210 -2.41 -2.27 10.50
N LEU A 211 -1.10 -2.39 10.31
CA LEU A 211 -0.53 -3.60 9.71
C LEU A 211 -0.62 -4.82 10.62
N ARG A 212 -0.44 -4.64 11.94
CA ARG A 212 -0.55 -5.72 12.93
C ARG A 212 -1.92 -6.40 12.92
N ARG A 213 -2.98 -5.65 12.65
CA ARG A 213 -4.37 -6.14 12.67
C ARG A 213 -4.97 -6.28 11.29
N PHE A 214 -4.19 -6.11 10.23
CA PHE A 214 -4.71 -6.03 8.86
C PHE A 214 -5.47 -7.30 8.45
N SER A 215 -4.90 -8.47 8.75
CA SER A 215 -5.49 -9.76 8.44
C SER A 215 -6.77 -10.05 9.25
N GLU A 216 -6.92 -9.46 10.45
CA GLU A 216 -8.15 -9.59 11.26
C GLU A 216 -9.37 -8.94 10.59
N PHE A 217 -9.17 -7.85 9.84
CA PHE A 217 -10.27 -7.02 9.32
C PHE A 217 -10.64 -7.29 7.88
N TYR A 218 -9.69 -7.74 7.08
CA TYR A 218 -9.86 -7.79 5.62
C TYR A 218 -9.85 -9.19 5.05
N GLU A 219 -9.56 -10.21 5.87
CA GLU A 219 -9.35 -11.61 5.44
C GLU A 219 -8.45 -11.69 4.18
N SER A 220 -7.62 -10.67 3.99
CA SER A 220 -6.94 -10.41 2.73
C SER A 220 -5.47 -10.74 2.90
N LYS A 221 -4.90 -11.22 1.80
CA LYS A 221 -3.47 -11.51 1.73
C LYS A 221 -2.72 -10.21 1.96
N GLU A 222 -1.82 -10.21 2.93
CA GLU A 222 -0.87 -9.13 3.15
C GLU A 222 0.13 -9.12 1.99
N LEU A 223 -0.27 -8.55 0.85
CA LEU A 223 0.55 -8.49 -0.35
C LEU A 223 1.72 -7.53 -0.13
N LEU A 224 2.67 -7.53 -1.07
CA LEU A 224 3.79 -6.58 -1.07
C LEU A 224 3.32 -5.12 -0.92
N SER A 225 2.16 -4.76 -1.49
CA SER A 225 1.60 -3.42 -1.37
C SER A 225 1.21 -3.05 0.06
N THR A 226 0.75 -4.01 0.85
CA THR A 226 0.42 -3.83 2.27
C THR A 226 1.70 -3.63 3.06
N HIS A 227 2.69 -4.50 2.87
CA HIS A 227 4.00 -4.37 3.53
C HIS A 227 4.70 -3.05 3.21
N CYS A 228 4.70 -2.62 1.95
CA CYS A 228 5.40 -1.41 1.53
C CYS A 228 4.83 -0.12 2.15
N GLN A 229 3.60 -0.14 2.70
CA GLN A 229 3.03 1.02 3.41
C GLN A 229 3.90 1.45 4.60
N TYR A 230 4.52 0.49 5.29
CA TYR A 230 5.38 0.74 6.45
C TYR A 230 6.58 1.62 6.10
N HIS A 231 7.13 1.50 4.88
CA HIS A 231 8.34 2.23 4.48
C HIS A 231 8.06 3.67 4.01
N LEU A 232 6.79 4.08 3.91
CA LEU A 232 6.43 5.39 3.36
C LEU A 232 6.83 6.57 4.25
N TRP A 233 6.77 6.43 5.58
CA TRP A 233 7.17 7.52 6.48
C TRP A 233 8.66 7.84 6.32
N GLU A 234 9.54 6.83 6.21
CA GLU A 234 10.97 7.05 5.96
C GLU A 234 11.21 7.76 4.63
N GLN A 235 10.46 7.34 3.59
CA GLN A 235 10.52 7.98 2.30
C GLN A 235 10.14 9.45 2.39
N VAL A 236 9.06 9.77 3.11
CA VAL A 236 8.58 11.15 3.26
C VAL A 236 9.57 12.01 4.03
N VAL A 237 10.17 11.48 5.10
CA VAL A 237 11.23 12.18 5.84
C VAL A 237 12.38 12.57 4.92
N ARG A 238 12.79 11.66 4.02
CA ARG A 238 13.93 11.85 3.12
C ARG A 238 13.63 12.69 1.87
N HIS A 239 12.43 12.55 1.30
CA HIS A 239 12.12 13.06 -0.04
C HIS A 239 10.97 14.06 -0.10
N GLY A 240 10.31 14.35 1.03
CA GLY A 240 9.15 15.24 1.09
C GLY A 240 7.82 14.49 0.92
N SER A 241 6.73 15.25 0.87
CA SER A 241 5.38 14.68 0.96
C SER A 241 5.03 13.74 -0.20
N LEU A 242 4.13 12.78 0.06
CA LEU A 242 3.63 11.86 -0.97
C LEU A 242 2.86 12.56 -2.10
N SER A 243 2.42 13.80 -1.87
CA SER A 243 1.65 14.58 -2.83
C SER A 243 2.38 15.78 -3.43
N ALA A 244 3.70 15.86 -3.24
CA ALA A 244 4.55 16.88 -3.87
C ALA A 244 4.52 16.81 -5.42
N THR A 245 4.08 15.69 -6.00
CA THR A 245 3.80 15.56 -7.43
C THR A 245 2.38 16.05 -7.77
N ARG A 246 2.20 17.38 -7.81
CA ARG A 246 1.09 18.16 -8.41
C ARG A 246 -0.33 17.87 -7.89
N TYR A 247 -0.98 18.89 -7.32
CA TYR A 247 -2.30 19.46 -7.68
C TYR A 247 -2.65 20.47 -6.58
N ASP A 248 -1.90 21.57 -6.55
CA ASP A 248 -2.45 22.88 -6.21
C ASP A 248 -2.78 23.57 -7.55
#